data_AF-A0A101GY02-F1
#
_entry.id   AF-A0A101GY02-F1
#
_cell.length_a   1.000
_cell.length_b   1.000
_cell.length_c   1.000
_cell.angle_alpha   90.00
_cell.angle_beta   90.00
_cell.angle_gamma   90.00
#
_symmetry.space_group_name_H-M   'P 1'
#
loop_
_entity.id
_entity.type
_entity.pdbx_description
1 polymer ?
#
loop_
_entity_poly.entity_id
_entity_poly.type
_entity_poly.pdbx_seq_one_letter_code
_entity_poly.pdbx_strand_id
1 'polypeptide(L)'
;NIAHLDDFSSLRGVVFAGFTEIRNGDLDDIKRMIHDYFLDKKIPVWIGLPSYHGDFPKVVLPVGQWVEIDMEKGTIEILPVPEAKIK
;
A
#
# COMPACT_ATOMS: atom_id res chain seq x y z
N ASN A 1 -7.16 9.62 9.99
CA ASN A 1 -5.77 9.19 10.23
C ASN A 1 -5.80 7.74 10.66
N ILE A 2 -5.16 6.83 9.91
CA ILE A 2 -5.13 5.38 10.21
C ILE A 2 -4.22 5.02 11.38
N ALA A 3 -3.36 5.96 11.83
CA ALA A 3 -2.46 5.76 12.96
C ALA A 3 -3.15 5.74 14.34
N HIS A 4 -4.47 5.93 14.38
CA HIS A 4 -5.26 5.76 15.61
C HIS A 4 -5.83 4.34 15.76
N LEU A 5 -5.61 3.45 14.80
CA LEU A 5 -6.01 2.05 14.91
C LEU A 5 -5.04 1.33 15.84
N ASP A 6 -5.55 0.60 16.82
CA ASP A 6 -4.74 -0.18 17.78
C ASP A 6 -3.79 -1.16 17.06
N ASP A 7 -4.19 -1.61 15.87
CA ASP A 7 -3.42 -2.53 15.02
C ASP A 7 -2.43 -1.83 14.07
N PHE A 8 -2.26 -0.49 14.14
CA PHE A 8 -1.34 0.23 13.26
C PHE A 8 0.10 -0.29 13.41
N SER A 9 0.51 -0.66 14.62
CA SER A 9 1.82 -1.28 14.88
C SER A 9 1.96 -2.69 14.29
N SER A 10 0.86 -3.34 13.92
CA SER A 10 0.87 -4.67 13.30
C SER A 10 1.03 -4.63 11.78
N LEU A 11 0.90 -3.44 11.17
CA LEU A 11 1.03 -3.26 9.73
C LEU A 11 2.41 -3.69 9.25
N ARG A 12 2.43 -4.55 8.23
CA ARG A 12 3.66 -5.06 7.59
C ARG A 12 4.09 -4.22 6.39
N GLY A 13 3.22 -3.34 5.90
CA GLY A 13 3.47 -2.49 4.74
C GLY A 13 2.27 -1.60 4.46
N VAL A 14 2.47 -0.54 3.67
CA VAL A 14 1.41 0.33 3.17
C VAL A 14 1.58 0.48 1.65
N VAL A 15 0.48 0.32 0.92
CA VAL A 15 0.44 0.57 -0.52
C VAL A 15 -0.54 1.69 -0.80
N PHE A 16 -0.04 2.78 -1.38
CA PHE A 16 -0.86 3.84 -1.93
C PHE A 16 -1.20 3.51 -3.38
N ALA A 17 -2.50 3.54 -3.67
CA ALA A 17 -3.03 3.62 -5.02
C ALA A 17 -2.40 4.77 -5.83
N GLY A 18 -2.39 4.63 -7.15
CA GLY A 18 -2.06 5.73 -8.05
C GLY A 18 -3.03 6.90 -7.88
N PHE A 19 -2.50 8.12 -7.82
CA PHE A 19 -3.29 9.34 -7.72
C PHE A 19 -3.61 9.86 -9.13
N THR A 20 -4.90 9.90 -9.51
CA THR A 20 -5.34 10.29 -10.86
C THR A 20 -5.74 11.77 -10.95
N GLU A 21 -6.11 12.41 -9.84
CA GLU A 21 -6.43 13.84 -9.78
C GLU A 21 -5.70 14.50 -8.61
N ILE A 22 -4.67 15.31 -8.90
CA ILE A 22 -3.97 16.13 -7.91
C ILE A 22 -4.33 17.59 -8.17
N ARG A 23 -4.99 18.24 -7.21
CA ARG A 23 -5.52 19.60 -7.38
C ARG A 23 -4.65 20.70 -6.76
N ASN A 24 -3.93 20.39 -5.68
CA ASN A 24 -3.13 21.33 -4.90
C ASN A 24 -1.71 20.80 -4.69
N GLY A 25 -0.90 20.80 -5.75
CA GLY A 25 0.47 20.28 -5.76
C GLY A 25 0.69 19.29 -6.88
N ASP A 26 1.74 18.49 -6.76
CA ASP A 26 2.09 17.45 -7.72
C ASP A 26 2.44 16.11 -7.05
N LEU A 27 2.88 15.15 -7.86
CA LEU A 27 3.26 13.83 -7.39
C LEU A 27 4.50 13.87 -6.47
N ASP A 28 5.40 14.82 -6.66
CA ASP A 28 6.61 14.94 -5.84
C ASP A 28 6.29 15.52 -4.46
N ASP A 29 5.31 16.43 -4.38
CA ASP A 29 4.74 16.87 -3.11
C ASP A 29 4.12 15.70 -2.32
N ILE A 30 3.38 14.83 -2.99
CA ILE A 30 2.80 13.62 -2.37
C ILE A 30 3.90 12.67 -1.88
N LYS A 31 4.91 12.39 -2.72
CA LYS A 31 6.04 11.55 -2.33
C LYS A 31 6.75 12.10 -1.11
N ARG A 32 6.99 13.42 -1.06
CA ARG A 32 7.63 14.09 0.08
C ARG A 32 6.80 13.96 1.34
N MET A 33 5.49 14.23 1.27
CA MET A 33 4.58 14.10 2.41
C MET A 33 4.55 12.66 2.96
N ILE A 34 4.47 11.66 2.08
CA ILE A 34 4.47 10.26 2.47
C ILE A 34 5.83 9.89 3.08
N HIS A 35 6.93 10.25 2.42
CA HIS A 35 8.28 10.02 2.92
C HIS A 35 8.45 10.59 4.34
N ASP A 36 8.12 11.85 4.56
CA ASP A 36 8.28 12.52 5.85
C ASP A 36 7.41 11.88 6.94
N TYR A 37 6.18 11.47 6.60
CA TYR A 37 5.29 10.79 7.54
C TYR A 37 5.81 9.40 7.96
N PHE A 38 6.47 8.67 7.06
CA PHE A 38 6.95 7.31 7.31
C PHE A 38 8.44 7.22 7.64
N LEU A 39 9.17 8.33 7.68
CA LEU A 39 10.63 8.38 7.88
C LEU A 39 11.10 7.65 9.16
N ASP A 40 10.30 7.71 10.22
CA ASP A 40 10.58 7.09 11.52
C ASP A 40 9.96 5.69 11.69
N LYS A 41 9.23 5.20 10.68
CA LYS A 41 8.48 3.94 10.74
C LYS A 41 9.23 2.84 10.02
N LYS A 42 9.32 1.66 10.64
CA LYS A 42 9.88 0.44 10.03
C LYS A 42 8.86 -0.27 9.13
N ILE A 43 8.08 0.49 8.37
CA ILE A 43 7.01 -0.03 7.51
C ILE A 43 7.37 0.31 6.06
N PRO A 44 7.53 -0.68 5.17
CA PRO A 44 7.76 -0.41 3.76
C PRO A 44 6.52 0.25 3.15
N VAL A 45 6.75 1.27 2.30
CA VAL A 45 5.69 2.04 1.65
C VAL A 45 5.88 2.02 0.14
N TRP A 46 4.82 1.65 -0.57
CA TRP A 46 4.77 1.69 -2.02
C TRP A 46 3.71 2.67 -2.51
N ILE A 47 3.93 3.28 -3.67
CA ILE A 47 2.99 4.23 -4.29
C ILE A 47 2.84 3.86 -5.77
N GLY A 48 1.62 3.95 -6.28
CA GLY A 48 1.35 3.82 -7.71
C GLY A 48 0.70 2.50 -8.12
N LEU A 49 0.17 1.73 -7.17
CA LEU A 49 -0.63 0.56 -7.51
C LEU A 49 -1.81 1.01 -8.41
N PRO A 50 -2.07 0.34 -9.56
CA PRO A 50 -3.10 0.75 -10.49
C PRO A 50 -4.51 0.40 -9.99
N SER A 51 -4.93 0.96 -8.87
CA SER A 51 -6.26 0.79 -8.27
C SER A 51 -6.78 2.17 -7.84
N TYR A 52 -7.63 2.80 -8.63
CA TYR A 52 -7.99 4.21 -8.46
C TYR A 52 -9.39 4.55 -8.98
N HIS A 53 -9.83 5.77 -8.69
CA HIS A 53 -11.07 6.32 -9.22
C HIS A 53 -10.92 6.74 -10.70
N GLY A 54 -12.02 6.60 -11.45
CA GLY A 54 -12.08 6.87 -12.90
C GLY A 54 -12.00 5.61 -13.77
N ASP A 55 -11.84 5.83 -15.07
CA ASP A 55 -11.97 4.81 -16.12
C ASP A 55 -10.63 4.31 -16.69
N PHE A 56 -9.51 4.66 -16.05
CA PHE A 56 -8.20 4.13 -16.41
C PHE A 56 -8.11 2.62 -16.11
N PRO A 57 -7.27 1.85 -16.85
CA PRO A 57 -7.08 0.42 -16.60
C PRO A 57 -6.64 0.15 -15.15
N LYS A 58 -7.41 -0.63 -14.40
CA LYS A 58 -7.19 -0.84 -12.97
C LYS A 58 -7.29 -2.30 -12.55
N VAL A 59 -6.62 -2.63 -11.46
CA VAL A 59 -6.65 -3.93 -10.81
C VAL A 59 -7.61 -3.94 -9.64
N VAL A 60 -8.22 -5.11 -9.40
CA VAL A 60 -9.02 -5.39 -8.22
C VAL A 60 -8.10 -5.93 -7.13
N LEU A 61 -8.21 -5.37 -5.93
CA LEU A 61 -7.44 -5.81 -4.78
C LEU A 61 -8.01 -7.11 -4.20
N PRO A 62 -7.17 -8.13 -3.94
CA PRO A 62 -7.59 -9.39 -3.33
C PRO A 62 -7.74 -9.23 -1.80
N VAL A 63 -8.77 -8.49 -1.37
CA VAL A 63 -8.99 -8.18 0.05
C VAL A 63 -9.15 -9.47 0.88
N GLY A 64 -8.37 -9.58 1.96
CA GLY A 64 -8.37 -10.74 2.85
C GLY A 64 -7.47 -11.90 2.42
N GLN A 65 -6.81 -11.81 1.25
CA GLN A 65 -5.79 -12.77 0.84
C GLN A 65 -4.43 -12.44 1.44
N TRP A 66 -3.59 -13.45 1.57
CA TRP A 66 -2.17 -13.27 1.87
C TRP A 66 -1.44 -12.83 0.60
N VAL A 67 -0.56 -11.85 0.74
CA VAL A 67 0.21 -11.32 -0.39
C VAL A 67 1.67 -11.13 0.00
N GLU A 68 2.54 -11.29 -0.98
CA GLU A 68 3.93 -10.83 -0.94
C GLU A 68 4.06 -9.59 -1.83
N ILE A 69 4.83 -8.60 -1.38
CA ILE A 69 5.13 -7.40 -2.15
C ILE A 69 6.64 -7.38 -2.39
N ASP A 70 7.04 -7.52 -3.65
CA ASP A 70 8.42 -7.33 -4.07
C ASP A 70 8.59 -5.89 -4.56
N MET A 71 9.20 -5.07 -3.71
CA MET A 71 9.40 -3.64 -3.95
C MET A 71 10.42 -3.37 -5.06
N GLU A 72 11.37 -4.28 -5.28
CA GLU A 72 12.41 -4.13 -6.31
C GLU A 72 11.86 -4.46 -7.69
N LYS A 73 11.04 -5.52 -7.77
CA LYS A 73 10.37 -5.92 -9.02
C LYS A 73 9.08 -5.14 -9.29
N GLY A 74 8.51 -4.50 -8.27
CA GLY A 74 7.24 -3.79 -8.37
C GLY A 74 6.04 -4.74 -8.55
N THR A 75 6.08 -5.92 -7.92
CA THR A 75 5.03 -6.94 -8.04
C THR A 75 4.32 -7.17 -6.72
N ILE A 76 3.03 -7.52 -6.81
CA ILE A 76 2.26 -8.09 -5.70
C ILE A 76 1.81 -9.48 -6.13
N GLU A 77 2.18 -10.48 -5.34
CA GLU A 77 1.83 -11.87 -5.58
C GLU A 77 0.86 -12.35 -4.52
N ILE A 78 -0.22 -13.04 -4.94
CA ILE A 78 -1.14 -13.68 -4.02
C ILE A 78 -0.49 -14.97 -3.55
N LEU A 79 -0.27 -15.07 -2.25
CA LEU A 79 0.27 -16.27 -1.62
C LEU A 79 -0.87 -17.24 -1.30
N PRO A 80 -0.60 -18.56 -1.33
CA PRO A 80 -1.51 -19.52 -0.73
C PRO A 80 -1.71 -19.17 0.75
N VAL A 81 -2.95 -19.30 1.23
CA VAL A 81 -3.26 -19.11 2.65
C VAL A 81 -2.32 -20.02 3.45
N PRO A 82 -1.50 -19.50 4.38
CA PRO A 82 -0.68 -20.35 5.21
C PRO A 82 -1.60 -21.35 5.89
N GLU A 83 -1.32 -22.66 5.76
CA GLU A 83 -2.03 -23.66 6.53
C GLU A 83 -1.95 -23.22 7.98
N ALA A 84 -3.08 -22.77 8.52
CA ALA A 84 -3.14 -22.37 9.91
C ALA A 84 -2.69 -23.60 10.68
N LYS A 85 -1.55 -23.50 11.37
CA LYS A 85 -1.26 -24.40 12.48
C LYS A 85 -2.32 -24.09 13.53
N ILE A 86 -3.49 -24.67 13.35
CA ILE A 86 -4.50 -24.81 14.39
C ILE A 86 -3.77 -25.60 15.47
N LYS A 87 -3.32 -24.88 16.50
CA LYS A 87 -2.91 -25.47 17.77
C LYS A 87 -4.13 -25.62 18.64
#